data_AF-A0A8J8FGE8-F1
#
_entry.id   AF-A0A8J8FGE8-F1
#
_cell.length_a   1.000
_cell.length_b   1.000
_cell.length_c   1.000
_cell.angle_alpha   90.00
_cell.angle_beta   90.00
_cell.angle_gamma   90.00
#
_symmetry.space_group_name_H-M   'P 1'
#
loop_
_entity.id
_entity.type
_entity.pdbx_description
1 polymer ?
#
loop_
_entity_poly.entity_id
_entity_poly.type
_entity_poly.pdbx_seq_one_letter_code
_entity_poly.pdbx_strand_id
1 'polypeptide(L)' 'MQLLNAINAVYTFYSVLFAATLIVLFIGLRMAYRAVQTANNEMMQKAKFILLFAVVAMVCVLVVSFLITGKMPVI' A
#
# COMPACT_ATOMS: atom_id res chain seq x y z
N MET A 1 13.51 -9.94 -25.66
CA MET A 1 13.99 -8.80 -24.83
C MET A 1 12.89 -7.80 -24.45
N GLN A 2 12.01 -7.37 -25.36
CA GLN A 2 10.95 -6.39 -25.04
C GLN A 2 9.99 -6.86 -23.94
N LEU A 3 9.62 -8.15 -23.94
CA LEU A 3 8.74 -8.76 -22.94
C LEU A 3 9.36 -8.76 -21.52
N LEU A 4 10.67 -9.02 -21.42
CA LEU A 4 11.41 -9.00 -20.15
C LEU A 4 11.50 -7.58 -19.57
N ASN A 5 11.72 -6.57 -20.42
CA ASN A 5 11.72 -5.16 -19.99
C ASN A 5 10.33 -4.70 -19.53
N ALA A 6 9.27 -5.14 -20.20
CA ALA A 6 7.90 -4.84 -19.79
C ALA A 6 7.57 -5.44 -18.41
N ILE A 7 7.98 -6.69 -18.17
CA ILE A 7 7.81 -7.36 -16.86
C ILE A 7 8.57 -6.61 -15.77
N ASN A 8 9.83 -6.25 -16.02
CA ASN A 8 10.65 -5.52 -15.04
C ASN A 8 10.07 -4.13 -14.73
N ALA A 9 9.55 -3.41 -15.73
CA ALA A 9 8.88 -2.13 -15.53
C ALA A 9 7.62 -2.26 -14.67
N VAL A 10 6.82 -3.31 -14.89
CA VAL A 10 5.62 -3.60 -14.11
C VAL A 10 5.96 -3.94 -12.64
N TYR A 11 6.98 -4.77 -12.39
CA TYR A 11 7.46 -5.04 -11.03
C TYR A 11 7.95 -3.78 -10.32
N THR A 12 8.71 -2.95 -11.02
CA THR A 12 9.24 -1.68 -10.47
C THR A 12 8.10 -0.70 -10.17
N PHE A 13 7.05 -0.67 -10.99
CA PHE A 13 5.88 0.15 -10.73
C PHE A 13 5.10 -0.32 -9.48
N TYR A 14 4.91 -1.62 -9.30
CA TYR A 14 4.24 -2.15 -8.11
C TYR A 14 5.05 -1.96 -6.83
N SER A 15 6.39 -2.05 -6.88
CA SER A 15 7.23 -1.78 -5.71
C SER A 15 7.18 -0.31 -5.28
N VAL A 16 7.11 0.62 -6.24
CA VAL A 16 6.90 2.05 -5.97
C VAL A 16 5.52 2.30 -5.36
N LEU A 17 4.46 1.67 -5.88
CA LEU A 17 3.11 1.76 -5.30
C LEU A 17 3.07 1.21 -3.87
N PHE A 18 3.73 0.08 -3.62
CA PHE A 18 3.84 -0.50 -2.29
C PHE A 18 4.55 0.45 -1.31
N ALA A 19 5.69 1.04 -1.72
CA ALA A 19 6.40 2.04 -0.93
C ALA A 19 5.53 3.28 -0.62
N ALA A 20 4.76 3.76 -1.61
CA ALA A 20 3.81 4.86 -1.40
C ALA A 20 2.74 4.50 -0.36
N THR A 21 2.17 3.28 -0.42
CA THR A 21 1.19 2.84 0.58
C THR A 21 1.77 2.70 2.00
N LEU A 22 3.04 2.32 2.14
CA LEU A 22 3.74 2.30 3.43
C LEU A 22 3.88 3.70 4.03
N ILE A 23 4.20 4.70 3.21
CA ILE A 23 4.28 6.11 3.66
C ILE A 23 2.92 6.58 4.17
N VAL A 24 1.85 6.29 3.43
CA VAL A 24 0.46 6.63 3.84
C VAL A 24 0.10 5.95 5.16
N LEU A 25 0.49 4.69 5.35
CA LEU A 25 0.27 3.97 6.61
C LEU A 25 1.02 4.63 7.77
N PHE A 26 2.27 5.05 7.55
CA PHE A 26 3.06 5.76 8.56
C PHE A 26 2.45 7.11 8.96
N ILE A 27 1.91 7.85 7.98
CA ILE A 27 1.18 9.10 8.23
C ILE A 27 -0.10 8.84 9.03
N GLY A 28 -0.88 7.82 8.65
CA GLY A 28 -2.08 7.40 9.38
C GLY A 28 -1.77 7.00 10.82
N LEU A 29 -0.67 6.29 11.05
CA LEU A 29 -0.22 5.87 12.38
C LEU A 29 0.21 7.07 13.24
N ARG A 30 0.95 8.02 12.67
CA ARG A 30 1.33 9.27 13.33
C ARG A 30 0.11 10.10 13.71
N MET A 31 -0.89 10.16 12.83
CA MET A 31 -2.14 10.87 13.09
C MET A 31 -2.97 10.18 14.19
N ALA A 32 -3.00 8.85 14.21
CA ALA A 32 -3.62 8.07 15.28
C ALA A 32 -2.94 8.32 16.63
N TYR A 33 -1.60 8.31 16.67
CA TYR A 33 -0.83 8.58 17.88
C TYR A 33 -1.11 9.98 18.46
N ARG A 34 -1.16 11.00 17.59
CA ARG A 34 -1.53 12.37 17.99
C ARG A 34 -2.98 12.48 18.46
N ALA A 35 -3.90 11.76 17.83
CA ALA A 35 -5.31 11.75 18.24
C ALA A 35 -5.51 11.11 19.62
N VAL A 36 -4.75 10.06 19.94
CA VAL A 36 -4.72 9.45 21.28
C VAL A 36 -4.20 10.45 22.32
N GLN A 37 -3.09 11.15 22.03
CA GLN A 37 -2.55 12.17 22.95
C GLN A 37 -3.50 13.34 23.20
N THR A 38 -4.32 13.71 22.21
CA THR A 38 -5.26 14.84 22.31
C THR A 38 -6.65 14.44 22.79
N ALA A 39 -6.88 13.16 23.12
CA ALA A 39 -8.18 12.60 23.51
C ALA A 39 -9.33 13.02 22.57
N ASN A 40 -9.03 13.27 21.29
CA ASN A 40 -9.97 13.82 20.34
C ASN A 40 -10.56 12.70 19.48
N ASN A 41 -11.81 12.33 19.80
CA ASN A 41 -12.51 11.22 19.17
C ASN A 41 -12.70 11.38 17.65
N GLU A 42 -12.86 12.62 17.16
CA GLU A 42 -13.01 12.87 15.72
C GLU A 42 -11.71 12.61 14.95
N MET A 43 -10.57 13.05 15.49
CA MET A 43 -9.27 12.80 14.88
C MET A 43 -8.92 11.31 14.92
N MET A 44 -9.35 10.61 15.97
CA MET A 44 -9.17 9.16 16.11
C MET A 44 -9.96 8.38 15.05
N GLN A 45 -11.21 8.77 14.77
CA GLN A 45 -11.99 8.16 13.70
C GLN A 45 -11.33 8.37 12.33
N LYS A 46 -10.93 9.61 12.01
CA LYS A 46 -10.25 9.93 10.74
C LYS A 46 -8.95 9.12 10.58
N ALA A 47 -8.15 9.02 11.63
CA ALA A 47 -6.92 8.23 11.60
C ALA A 47 -7.18 6.73 11.41
N LYS A 48 -8.22 6.16 12.05
CA LYS A 48 -8.65 4.78 11.83
C LYS A 48 -9.09 4.52 10.39
N PHE A 49 -9.83 5.44 9.78
CA PHE A 49 -10.23 5.32 8.37
C PHE A 49 -9.03 5.36 7.42
N ILE A 50 -8.07 6.26 7.67
CA ILE A 50 -6.83 6.34 6.86
C ILE A 50 -6.01 5.06 7.00
N LEU A 51 -5.89 4.52 8.22
CA LEU A 51 -5.19 3.25 8.46
C LEU A 51 -5.89 2.07 7.77
N LEU A 52 -7.22 1.96 7.88
CA LEU A 52 -8.00 0.94 7.19
C LEU A 52 -7.80 1.03 5.66
N PHE A 53 -7.89 2.23 5.11
CA PHE A 53 -7.69 2.44 3.67
C PHE A 53 -6.28 2.07 3.22
N ALA A 54 -5.25 2.42 4.00
CA ALA A 54 -3.86 2.06 3.70
C ALA A 54 -3.64 0.55 3.71
N VAL A 55 -4.23 -0.18 4.67
CA VAL A 55 -4.15 -1.64 4.74
C VAL A 55 -4.88 -2.28 3.56
N VAL A 56 -6.09 -1.82 3.22
CA VAL A 56 -6.83 -2.32 2.05
C VAL A 56 -6.05 -2.06 0.76
N ALA A 57 -5.45 -0.88 0.60
CA ALA A 57 -4.63 -0.56 -0.56
C ALA A 57 -3.39 -1.48 -0.67
N MET A 58 -2.71 -1.77 0.44
CA MET A 58 -1.61 -2.75 0.46
C MET A 58 -2.06 -4.14 0.04
N VAL A 59 -3.21 -4.61 0.56
CA VAL A 59 -3.77 -5.92 0.18
C VAL A 59 -4.10 -5.96 -1.31
N CYS A 60 -4.70 -4.91 -1.86
CA CYS A 60 -4.97 -4.81 -3.30
C CYS A 60 -3.67 -4.87 -4.13
N VAL A 61 -2.63 -4.13 -3.74
CA VAL A 61 -1.33 -4.17 -4.45
C VAL A 61 -0.71 -5.56 -4.38
N LEU A 62 -0.78 -6.24 -3.23
CA LEU A 62 -0.26 -7.60 -3.07
C LEU A 62 -1.03 -8.62 -3.92
N VAL A 63 -2.37 -8.57 -3.91
CA VAL A 63 -3.22 -9.48 -4.70
C VAL A 63 -2.98 -9.29 -6.19
N VAL A 64 -2.92 -8.04 -6.67
CA VAL A 64 -2.66 -7.74 -8.07
C VAL A 64 -1.24 -8.18 -8.47
N SER A 65 -0.24 -7.92 -7.62
CA SER A 65 1.14 -8.36 -7.84
C SER A 65 1.25 -9.88 -7.92
N PHE A 66 0.56 -10.62 -7.03
CA PHE A 66 0.53 -12.08 -7.03
C PHE A 66 -0.20 -12.65 -8.25
N LEU A 67 -1.34 -12.07 -8.65
CA LEU A 67 -2.08 -12.51 -9.84
C LEU A 67 -1.32 -12.28 -11.14
N ILE A 68 -0.55 -11.20 -11.23
CA ILE A 68 0.29 -10.91 -12.40
C ILE A 68 1.52 -11.84 -12.41
N THR A 69 2.15 -12.04 -11.24
CA THR A 69 3.31 -12.93 -11.09
C THR A 69 2.97 -14.40 -11.33
N GLY A 70 1.84 -14.88 -10.81
CA GLY A 70 1.39 -16.27 -10.95
C GLY A 70 0.88 -16.65 -12.35
N LYS A 71 0.59 -15.67 -13.21
CA LYS A 71 0.21 -15.88 -14.62
C LYS A 71 1.38 -15.78 -15.58
N MET A 72 2.57 -15.39 -15.12
CA MET A 72 3.76 -15.38 -15.97
C MET A 72 4.28 -16.81 -16.12
N PRO A 73 4.32 -17.37 -17.34
CA PRO A 73 4.94 -18.66 -17.56
C PRO A 73 6.40 -18.55 -17.14
N VAL A 74 6.79 -19.35 -16.15
CA VAL A 74 8.18 -19.55 -15.79
C VAL A 74 8.83 -20.20 -17.00
N ILE A 75 9.62 -19.41 -17.73
CA ILE A 75 10.44 -19.86 -18.86
C ILE A 75 11.57 -20.73 -18.32
#